data_AF-A0A2V5P8K6-F1
#
_entry.id   AF-A0A2V5P8K6-F1
#
_cell.length_a   1.000
_cell.length_b   1.000
_cell.length_c   1.000
_cell.angle_alpha   90.00
_cell.angle_beta   90.00
_cell.angle_gamma   90.00
#
_symmetry.space_group_name_H-M   'P 1'
#
loop_
_entity.id
_entity.type
_entity.pdbx_description
1 polymer ?
#
loop_
_entity_poly.entity_id
_entity_poly.type
_entity_poly.pdbx_seq_one_letter_code
_entity_poly.pdbx_strand_id
1 'polypeptide(L)'
;MERPRTVADKIPGYDYGSANVAKSPITLQEFEQLKHSATFTEEDEHWLRVAGDILADQTEELVGKWREVIAAQNHLARYSQKPDGEKDARYSERSGLRFQQWVLDTCLRPYDQDWLNYQQEMALRHTSVKKNKTDNVRSAPTIHLRHVIAFNAVLG
;
A
#
# COMPACT_ATOMS: atom_id res chain seq x y z
N MET A 1 22.34 -2.73 12.30
CA MET A 1 21.10 -2.79 11.52
C MET A 1 21.17 -1.71 10.47
N GLU A 2 21.09 -2.09 9.20
CA GLU A 2 21.02 -1.14 8.07
C GLU A 2 19.73 -0.32 8.20
N ARG A 3 19.75 0.95 7.79
CA ARG A 3 18.53 1.76 7.78
C ARG A 3 17.56 1.17 6.77
N PRO A 4 16.25 1.09 7.07
CA PRO A 4 15.26 0.68 6.07
C PRO A 4 15.34 1.61 4.86
N ARG A 5 15.30 1.05 3.64
CA ARG A 5 15.27 1.86 2.43
C ARG A 5 13.97 2.65 2.37
N THR A 6 14.10 3.94 2.06
CA THR A 6 12.97 4.87 1.96
C THR A 6 13.01 5.61 0.64
N VAL A 7 11.85 5.79 0.00
CA VAL A 7 11.75 6.47 -1.29
C VAL A 7 11.91 8.00 -1.20
N ALA A 8 11.82 8.56 0.01
CA ALA A 8 12.06 9.99 0.28
C ALA A 8 12.40 10.22 1.76
N ASP A 9 13.09 11.32 2.07
CA ASP A 9 13.40 11.73 3.45
C ASP A 9 12.16 11.88 4.33
N LYS A 10 11.04 12.30 3.72
CA LYS A 10 9.75 12.45 4.39
C LYS A 10 8.63 12.03 3.48
N ILE A 11 7.84 11.06 3.93
CA ILE A 11 6.66 10.56 3.22
C ILE A 11 5.42 10.98 4.00
N PRO A 12 4.64 11.97 3.52
CA PRO A 12 3.47 12.47 4.25
C PRO A 12 2.44 11.36 4.53
N GLY A 13 2.09 11.21 5.81
CA GLY A 13 1.12 10.20 6.24
C GLY A 13 1.63 8.75 6.23
N TYR A 14 2.93 8.55 6.03
CA TYR A 14 3.59 7.27 6.30
C TYR A 14 4.03 7.24 7.77
N ASP A 15 3.43 6.34 8.54
CA ASP A 15 3.51 6.28 9.99
C ASP A 15 3.82 4.86 10.48
N TYR A 16 4.44 4.03 9.64
CA TYR A 16 4.86 2.66 9.94
C TYR A 16 5.62 2.57 11.27
N GLY A 17 5.25 1.59 12.10
CA GLY A 17 5.85 1.37 13.42
C GLY A 17 5.52 2.43 14.47
N SER A 18 4.72 3.46 14.14
CA SER A 18 4.29 4.45 15.13
C SER A 18 3.13 3.95 15.98
N ALA A 19 3.02 4.48 17.20
CA ALA A 19 1.91 4.19 18.11
C ALA A 19 0.52 4.65 17.60
N ASN A 20 0.47 5.45 16.53
CA ASN A 20 -0.77 5.97 15.94
C ASN A 20 -1.40 5.00 14.92
N VAL A 21 -0.65 3.98 14.50
CA VAL A 21 -1.11 2.93 13.57
C VAL A 21 -2.10 2.02 14.29
N ALA A 22 -3.18 1.65 13.61
CA ALA A 22 -4.14 0.70 14.16
C ALA A 22 -3.47 -0.66 14.44
N LYS A 23 -3.76 -1.26 15.60
CA LYS A 23 -3.35 -2.64 15.86
C LYS A 23 -4.09 -3.59 14.92
N SER A 24 -3.37 -4.54 14.35
CA SER A 24 -3.97 -5.60 13.56
C SER A 24 -4.90 -6.45 14.44
N PRO A 25 -6.11 -6.80 13.98
CA PRO A 25 -6.93 -7.80 14.63
C PRO A 25 -6.40 -9.22 14.41
N ILE A 26 -5.49 -9.41 13.45
CA ILE A 26 -4.85 -10.69 13.11
C ILE A 26 -3.59 -10.84 13.96
N THR A 27 -3.49 -11.96 14.68
CA THR A 27 -2.31 -12.37 15.44
C THR A 27 -1.21 -12.92 14.54
N LEU A 28 0.05 -12.95 15.02
CA LEU A 28 1.14 -13.60 14.28
C LEU A 28 0.86 -15.07 13.98
N GLN A 29 0.17 -15.80 14.87
CA GLN A 29 -0.20 -17.19 14.63
C GLN A 29 -1.19 -17.33 13.47
N GLU A 30 -2.24 -16.51 13.43
CA GLU A 30 -3.20 -16.49 12.32
C GLU A 30 -2.52 -16.05 11.02
N PHE A 31 -1.56 -15.13 11.11
CA PHE A 31 -0.80 -14.69 9.94
C PHE A 31 0.08 -15.79 9.34
N GLU A 32 0.73 -16.62 10.16
CA GLU A 32 1.45 -17.80 9.66
C GLU A 32 0.49 -18.80 8.98
N GLN A 33 -0.73 -18.99 9.50
CA GLN A 33 -1.76 -19.80 8.82
C GLN A 33 -2.18 -19.20 7.46
N LEU A 34 -2.23 -17.86 7.36
CA LEU A 34 -2.51 -17.18 6.09
C LEU A 34 -1.37 -17.35 5.08
N LYS A 35 -0.10 -17.29 5.50
CA LYS A 35 1.05 -17.60 4.63
C LYS A 35 0.92 -19.01 4.06
N HIS A 36 0.62 -20.01 4.90
CA HIS A 36 0.39 -21.38 4.44
C HIS A 36 -0.78 -21.48 3.44
N SER A 37 -1.87 -20.78 3.71
CA SER A 37 -3.04 -20.75 2.80
C SER A 37 -2.71 -20.13 1.44
N ALA A 38 -1.78 -19.17 1.42
CA ALA A 38 -1.26 -18.54 0.21
C ALA A 38 -0.06 -19.29 -0.41
N THR A 39 0.30 -20.47 0.11
CA THR A 39 1.51 -21.22 -0.28
C THR A 39 2.81 -20.41 -0.20
N PHE A 40 2.85 -19.42 0.69
CA PHE A 40 3.99 -18.53 0.89
C PHE A 40 5.01 -19.15 1.84
N THR A 41 6.27 -19.14 1.44
CA THR A 41 7.40 -19.84 2.07
C THR A 41 8.60 -18.92 2.28
N GLU A 42 9.65 -19.43 2.93
CA GLU A 42 10.92 -18.72 3.08
C GLU A 42 11.61 -18.45 1.72
N GLU A 43 11.37 -19.29 0.71
CA GLU A 43 11.88 -19.05 -0.65
C GLU A 43 11.24 -17.80 -1.27
N ASP A 44 9.94 -17.60 -1.05
CA ASP A 44 9.25 -16.39 -1.50
C ASP A 44 9.79 -15.14 -0.79
N GLU A 45 10.06 -15.22 0.53
CA GLU A 45 10.71 -14.13 1.26
C GLU A 45 12.12 -13.83 0.72
N HIS A 46 12.87 -14.86 0.33
CA HIS A 46 14.18 -14.69 -0.30
C HIS A 46 14.07 -13.93 -1.63
N TRP A 47 13.19 -14.38 -2.53
CA TRP A 47 13.01 -13.75 -3.84
C TRP A 47 12.41 -12.35 -3.75
N LEU A 48 11.54 -12.09 -2.77
CA LEU A 48 11.05 -10.74 -2.49
C LEU A 48 12.19 -9.79 -2.11
N ARG A 49 13.16 -10.22 -1.30
CA ARG A 49 14.32 -9.37 -0.97
C ARG A 49 15.15 -9.04 -2.20
N VAL A 50 15.41 -10.03 -3.05
CA VAL A 50 16.10 -9.83 -4.34
C VAL A 50 15.33 -8.87 -5.24
N ALA A 51 14.01 -9.02 -5.34
CA ALA A 51 13.14 -8.12 -6.09
C ALA A 51 13.19 -6.69 -5.52
N GLY A 52 13.19 -6.55 -4.19
CA GLY A 52 13.32 -5.25 -3.52
C GLY A 52 14.61 -4.52 -3.86
N ASP A 53 15.72 -5.25 -4.01
CA ASP A 53 17.00 -4.68 -4.44
C ASP A 53 16.94 -4.18 -5.89
N ILE A 54 16.31 -4.94 -6.78
CA ILE A 54 16.17 -4.59 -8.21
C ILE A 54 15.20 -3.42 -8.40
N LEU A 55 14.09 -3.40 -7.64
CA LEU A 55 13.02 -2.43 -7.78
C LEU A 55 13.31 -1.10 -7.07
N ALA A 56 14.35 -1.02 -6.23
CA ALA A 56 14.60 0.12 -5.36
C ALA A 56 14.65 1.46 -6.11
N ASP A 57 15.30 1.49 -7.27
CA ASP A 57 15.45 2.69 -8.09
C ASP A 57 14.34 2.83 -9.15
N GLN A 58 13.35 1.93 -9.15
CA GLN A 58 12.29 1.82 -10.16
C GLN A 58 10.87 1.99 -9.57
N THR A 59 10.74 2.26 -8.27
CA THR A 59 9.43 2.33 -7.61
C THR A 59 8.54 3.43 -8.18
N GLU A 60 9.10 4.57 -8.56
CA GLU A 60 8.34 5.67 -9.17
C GLU A 60 7.72 5.26 -10.51
N GLU A 61 8.53 4.69 -11.41
CA GLU A 61 8.09 4.24 -12.73
C GLU A 61 7.04 3.12 -12.60
N LEU A 62 7.29 2.14 -11.72
CA LEU A 62 6.37 1.03 -11.46
C LEU A 62 5.00 1.53 -10.99
N VAL A 63 4.99 2.41 -9.98
CA VAL A 63 3.74 2.99 -9.45
C VAL A 63 3.06 3.88 -10.49
N GLY A 64 3.84 4.58 -11.33
CA GLY A 64 3.33 5.36 -12.46
C GLY A 64 2.50 4.50 -13.40
N LYS A 65 3.06 3.37 -13.87
CA LYS A 65 2.39 2.42 -14.77
C LYS A 65 1.08 1.87 -14.19
N TRP A 66 1.07 1.47 -12.90
CA TRP A 66 -0.17 1.03 -12.26
C TRP A 66 -1.22 2.13 -12.15
N ARG A 67 -0.81 3.38 -11.92
CA ARG A 67 -1.72 4.53 -11.87
C ARG A 67 -2.29 4.88 -13.23
N GLU A 68 -1.55 4.67 -14.32
CA GLU A 68 -2.08 4.82 -15.67
C GLU A 68 -3.22 3.83 -15.94
N VAL A 69 -3.05 2.56 -15.56
CA VAL A 69 -4.11 1.53 -15.66
C VAL A 69 -5.36 1.92 -14.87
N ILE A 70 -5.20 2.45 -13.65
CA ILE A 70 -6.31 2.95 -12.82
C ILE A 70 -6.99 4.15 -13.49
N ALA A 71 -6.20 5.11 -13.97
CA ALA A 71 -6.70 6.37 -14.53
C ALA A 71 -7.44 6.16 -15.86
N ALA A 72 -7.07 5.14 -16.64
CA ALA A 72 -7.75 4.78 -17.88
C ALA A 72 -9.18 4.24 -17.67
N GLN A 73 -9.57 3.92 -16.42
CA GLN A 73 -10.86 3.33 -16.11
C GLN A 73 -11.67 4.25 -15.18
N ASN A 74 -12.70 4.93 -15.73
CA ASN A 74 -13.51 5.90 -14.97
C ASN A 74 -14.06 5.36 -13.64
N HIS A 75 -14.47 4.10 -13.61
CA HIS A 75 -15.03 3.46 -12.41
C HIS A 75 -13.99 3.20 -11.30
N LEU A 76 -12.69 3.26 -11.63
CA LEU A 76 -11.57 3.19 -10.69
C LEU A 76 -10.98 4.57 -10.38
N ALA A 77 -10.80 5.42 -11.40
CA ALA A 77 -10.25 6.76 -11.29
C ALA A 77 -10.99 7.61 -10.23
N ARG A 78 -12.32 7.44 -10.12
CA ARG A 78 -13.18 8.11 -9.12
C ARG A 78 -12.72 7.99 -7.67
N TYR A 79 -11.93 6.96 -7.31
CA TYR A 79 -11.45 6.79 -5.94
C TYR A 79 -10.33 7.76 -5.55
N SER A 80 -9.74 8.44 -6.54
CA SER A 80 -8.68 9.44 -6.39
C SER A 80 -9.02 10.82 -6.98
N GLN A 81 -10.23 10.98 -7.51
CA GLN A 81 -10.74 12.25 -8.03
C GLN A 81 -11.44 13.07 -6.92
N LYS A 82 -11.52 14.37 -7.16
CA LYS A 82 -12.35 15.32 -6.41
C LYS A 82 -13.85 15.07 -6.70
N PRO A 83 -14.77 15.70 -5.93
CA PRO A 83 -16.21 15.54 -6.16
C PRO A 83 -16.70 16.03 -7.54
N ASP A 84 -15.97 16.95 -8.16
CA ASP A 84 -16.22 17.46 -9.52
C ASP A 84 -15.70 16.52 -10.64
N GLY A 85 -15.05 15.42 -10.28
CA GLY A 85 -14.46 14.46 -11.22
C GLY A 85 -13.02 14.79 -11.63
N GLU A 86 -12.48 15.94 -11.21
CA GLU A 86 -11.13 16.35 -11.57
C GLU A 86 -10.04 15.62 -10.76
N LYS A 87 -8.84 15.55 -11.33
CA LYS A 87 -7.68 14.98 -10.64
C LYS A 87 -7.31 15.82 -9.42
N ASP A 88 -7.11 15.17 -8.28
CA ASP A 88 -6.46 15.78 -7.11
C ASP A 88 -4.95 15.52 -7.17
N ALA A 89 -4.19 16.48 -7.70
CA ALA A 89 -2.74 16.35 -7.87
C ALA A 89 -2.02 16.11 -6.53
N ARG A 90 -2.41 16.84 -5.47
CA ARG A 90 -1.82 16.72 -4.13
C ARG A 90 -2.11 15.35 -3.52
N TYR A 91 -3.34 14.86 -3.68
CA TYR A 91 -3.68 13.52 -3.21
C TYR A 91 -2.89 12.45 -3.98
N SER A 92 -2.78 12.61 -5.30
CA SER A 92 -2.07 11.68 -6.18
C SER A 92 -0.59 11.58 -5.84
N GLU A 93 0.06 12.72 -5.62
CA GLU A 93 1.48 12.81 -5.23
C GLU A 93 1.74 12.14 -3.88
N ARG A 94 1.01 12.54 -2.83
CA ARG A 94 1.23 12.02 -1.47
C ARG A 94 0.91 10.54 -1.32
N SER A 95 -0.21 10.11 -1.90
CA SER A 95 -0.54 8.69 -1.95
C SER A 95 0.41 7.92 -2.86
N GLY A 96 0.99 8.57 -3.88
CA GLY A 96 2.02 8.03 -4.76
C GLY A 96 3.26 7.64 -3.98
N LEU A 97 3.82 8.55 -3.18
CA LEU A 97 4.99 8.27 -2.35
C LEU A 97 4.75 7.11 -1.37
N ARG A 98 3.57 7.05 -0.74
CA ARG A 98 3.23 5.92 0.14
C ARG A 98 3.09 4.60 -0.62
N PHE A 99 2.62 4.63 -1.86
CA PHE A 99 2.51 3.43 -2.69
C PHE A 99 3.89 2.94 -3.15
N GLN A 100 4.78 3.87 -3.50
CA GLN A 100 6.18 3.53 -3.80
C GLN A 100 6.88 2.91 -2.59
N GLN A 101 6.70 3.48 -1.40
CA GLN A 101 7.24 2.92 -0.16
C GLN A 101 6.65 1.54 0.15
N TRP A 102 5.37 1.31 -0.14
CA TRP A 102 4.74 0.00 0.04
C TRP A 102 5.38 -1.09 -0.84
N VAL A 103 5.86 -0.76 -2.05
CA VAL A 103 6.61 -1.71 -2.88
C VAL A 103 7.88 -2.16 -2.15
N LEU A 104 8.65 -1.22 -1.61
CA LEU A 104 9.85 -1.54 -0.82
C LEU A 104 9.51 -2.29 0.46
N ASP A 105 8.49 -1.86 1.19
CA ASP A 105 8.12 -2.48 2.47
C ASP A 105 7.62 -3.92 2.28
N THR A 106 6.96 -4.21 1.16
CA THR A 106 6.56 -5.58 0.81
C THR A 106 7.79 -6.46 0.56
N CYS A 107 8.85 -5.90 -0.02
CA CYS A 107 10.03 -6.68 -0.37
C CYS A 107 11.05 -6.83 0.78
N LEU A 108 11.21 -5.78 1.59
CA LEU A 108 12.39 -5.59 2.44
C LEU A 108 12.08 -5.59 3.94
N ARG A 109 10.83 -5.39 4.36
CA ARG A 109 10.48 -5.40 5.79
C ARG A 109 10.33 -6.84 6.30
N PRO A 110 10.71 -7.12 7.55
CA PRO A 110 10.27 -8.34 8.21
C PRO A 110 8.75 -8.34 8.31
N TYR A 111 8.11 -9.49 8.06
CA TYR A 111 6.67 -9.63 8.21
C TYR A 111 6.32 -9.92 9.67
N ASP A 112 6.53 -8.93 10.53
CA ASP A 112 6.32 -8.96 11.96
C ASP A 112 5.02 -8.25 12.38
N GLN A 113 4.85 -8.00 13.68
CA GLN A 113 3.64 -7.36 14.20
C GLN A 113 3.49 -5.91 13.72
N ASP A 114 4.58 -5.17 13.52
CA ASP A 114 4.53 -3.80 13.01
C ASP A 114 4.12 -3.79 11.54
N TRP A 115 4.60 -4.76 10.76
CA TRP A 115 4.12 -4.98 9.40
C TRP A 115 2.62 -5.29 9.36
N LEU A 116 2.13 -6.21 10.21
CA LEU A 116 0.70 -6.53 10.30
C LEU A 116 -0.15 -5.32 10.72
N ASN A 117 0.30 -4.55 11.71
CA ASN A 117 -0.37 -3.32 12.13
C ASN A 117 -0.49 -2.35 10.94
N TYR A 118 0.55 -2.26 10.13
CA TYR A 118 0.52 -1.39 8.96
C TYR A 118 -0.36 -1.92 7.82
N GLN A 119 -0.49 -3.24 7.63
CA GLN A 119 -1.49 -3.82 6.73
C GLN A 119 -2.91 -3.42 7.14
N GLN A 120 -3.21 -3.49 8.45
CA GLN A 120 -4.50 -3.06 8.97
C GLN A 120 -4.74 -1.55 8.75
N GLU A 121 -3.72 -0.72 8.97
CA GLU A 121 -3.81 0.72 8.72
C GLU A 121 -4.08 1.03 7.24
N MET A 122 -3.41 0.34 6.32
CA MET A 122 -3.68 0.45 4.89
C MET A 122 -5.09 -0.01 4.54
N ALA A 123 -5.56 -1.13 5.09
CA ALA A 123 -6.93 -1.61 4.89
C ALA A 123 -7.96 -0.57 5.35
N LEU A 124 -7.78 0.01 6.53
CA LEU A 124 -8.65 1.06 7.05
C LEU A 124 -8.68 2.30 6.14
N ARG A 125 -7.55 2.67 5.53
CA ARG A 125 -7.45 3.79 4.56
C ARG A 125 -8.19 3.53 3.25
N HIS A 126 -8.56 2.28 2.95
CA HIS A 126 -9.44 1.92 1.84
C HIS A 126 -10.93 1.92 2.22
N THR A 127 -11.26 1.91 3.52
CA THR A 127 -12.64 1.94 4.03
C THR A 127 -13.09 3.35 4.45
N SER A 128 -14.39 3.55 4.66
CA SER A 128 -14.94 4.81 5.20
C SER A 128 -14.37 5.20 6.57
N VAL A 129 -13.75 4.28 7.30
CA VAL A 129 -13.15 4.54 8.62
C VAL A 129 -11.99 5.53 8.52
N LYS A 130 -11.08 5.36 7.54
CA LYS A 130 -9.91 6.25 7.39
C LYS A 130 -9.68 6.81 5.99
N LYS A 131 -10.44 6.39 4.97
CA LYS A 131 -10.29 6.96 3.63
C LYS A 131 -10.42 8.48 3.66
N ASN A 132 -9.56 9.14 2.87
CA ASN A 132 -9.44 10.59 2.74
C ASN A 132 -8.87 11.34 3.96
N LYS A 133 -8.73 10.71 5.14
CA LYS A 133 -8.28 11.39 6.37
C LYS A 133 -6.78 11.69 6.39
N THR A 134 -5.95 10.75 5.92
CA THR A 134 -4.48 10.89 5.93
C THR A 134 -4.01 12.15 5.20
N ASP A 135 -4.64 12.50 4.07
CA ASP A 135 -4.27 13.67 3.27
C ASP A 135 -5.23 14.86 3.41
N ASN A 136 -6.26 14.73 4.26
CA ASN A 136 -7.35 15.69 4.42
C ASN A 136 -7.93 16.14 3.06
N VAL A 137 -8.48 15.17 2.31
CA VAL A 137 -9.03 15.37 0.96
C VAL A 137 -10.52 15.04 0.91
N ARG A 138 -11.19 15.41 -0.18
CA ARG A 138 -12.58 14.99 -0.46
C ARG A 138 -12.58 14.15 -1.74
N SER A 139 -12.84 12.87 -1.60
CA SER A 139 -12.97 11.91 -2.71
C SER A 139 -14.04 10.87 -2.35
N ALA A 140 -14.25 9.85 -3.18
CA ALA A 140 -15.16 8.77 -2.89
C ALA A 140 -14.91 8.20 -1.47
N PRO A 141 -15.94 7.88 -0.67
CA PRO A 141 -15.78 7.62 0.76
C PRO A 141 -15.18 6.24 1.08
N THR A 142 -15.28 5.27 0.16
CA THR A 142 -14.79 3.90 0.34
C THR A 142 -14.30 3.37 -1.00
N ILE A 143 -13.23 2.57 -1.01
CA ILE A 143 -12.86 1.70 -2.14
C ILE A 143 -13.53 0.36 -1.91
N HIS A 144 -14.41 -0.04 -2.83
CA HIS A 144 -15.18 -1.27 -2.65
C HIS A 144 -14.27 -2.51 -2.74
N LEU A 145 -14.47 -3.47 -1.83
CA LEU A 145 -13.67 -4.70 -1.71
C LEU A 145 -13.50 -5.45 -3.05
N ARG A 146 -14.55 -5.49 -3.88
CA ARG A 146 -14.50 -6.11 -5.21
C ARG A 146 -13.36 -5.59 -6.09
N HIS A 147 -13.01 -4.31 -5.98
CA HIS A 147 -11.90 -3.72 -6.74
C HIS A 147 -10.56 -4.03 -6.10
N VAL A 148 -10.48 -4.10 -4.77
CA VAL A 148 -9.25 -4.51 -4.06
C VAL A 148 -8.88 -5.95 -4.45
N ILE A 149 -9.86 -6.86 -4.49
CA ILE A 149 -9.66 -8.25 -4.94
C ILE A 149 -9.25 -8.29 -6.41
N ALA A 150 -9.96 -7.57 -7.28
CA ALA A 150 -9.64 -7.54 -8.72
C ALA A 150 -8.23 -7.01 -9.02
N PHE A 151 -7.72 -6.10 -8.19
CA PHE A 151 -6.38 -5.53 -8.37
C PHE A 151 -5.25 -6.52 -8.11
N ASN A 152 -5.47 -7.58 -7.34
CA ASN A 152 -4.46 -8.61 -7.13
C ASN A 152 -3.98 -9.21 -8.48
N ALA A 153 -4.91 -9.50 -9.40
CA ALA A 153 -4.59 -10.05 -10.72
C ALA A 153 -3.89 -9.07 -11.68
N VAL A 154 -3.87 -7.76 -11.36
CA VAL A 154 -3.15 -6.73 -12.13
C VAL A 154 -1.74 -6.52 -11.59
N LEU A 155 -1.50 -6.89 -10.32
CA LEU A 155 -0.22 -6.77 -9.64
C LEU A 155 0.63 -8.06 -9.69
N GLY A 156 0.00 -9.22 -9.91
CA GLY A 156 0.66 -10.53 -10.02
C GLY A 156 0.90 -11.00 -11.45
#